data_AF-A0A2E1BBI8-F1
#
_entry.id   AF-A0A2E1BBI8-F1
#
_cell.length_a   1.000
_cell.length_b   1.000
_cell.length_c   1.000
_cell.angle_alpha   90.00
_cell.angle_beta   90.00
_cell.angle_gamma   90.00
#
_symmetry.space_group_name_H-M   'P 1'
#
loop_
_entity.id
_entity.type
_entity.pdbx_description
1 polymer ?
#
loop_
_entity_poly.entity_id
_entity_poly.type
_entity_poly.pdbx_seq_one_letter_code
_entity_poly.pdbx_strand_id
1 'polypeptide(L)'
;MGTPIALNLVYAGQRVVVWNQTPERCTPLAEPSADVTPTTDDLFTRCETVLLMLENERATDAVLGRGTDRFAERVGGPKTLRKNGGESGLRSPPTSCDGCFGAE
;
A
#
# COMPACT_ATOMS: atom_id res chain seq x y z
N MET A 1 -2.73 -5.31 12.43
CA MET A 1 -2.93 -6.40 11.44
C MET A 1 -1.80 -6.45 10.41
N GLY A 2 -1.27 -5.33 9.91
CA GLY A 2 -0.14 -5.36 8.96
C GLY A 2 1.24 -5.66 9.55
N THR A 3 1.44 -5.44 10.85
CA THR A 3 2.71 -5.67 11.56
C THR A 3 3.32 -7.06 11.35
N PRO A 4 2.61 -8.19 11.54
CA PRO A 4 3.20 -9.51 11.32
C PRO A 4 3.61 -9.77 9.87
N ILE A 5 2.91 -9.18 8.89
CA ILE A 5 3.28 -9.32 7.47
C ILE A 5 4.50 -8.48 7.14
N ALA A 6 4.58 -7.26 7.66
CA ALA A 6 5.77 -6.41 7.52
C ALA A 6 7.00 -7.09 8.14
N LEU A 7 6.87 -7.67 9.33
CA LEU A 7 7.94 -8.44 9.97
C LEU A 7 8.36 -9.65 9.12
N ASN A 8 7.41 -10.40 8.55
CA ASN A 8 7.74 -11.53 7.70
C ASN A 8 8.56 -11.11 6.47
N LEU A 9 8.25 -9.97 5.85
CA LEU A 9 9.02 -9.43 4.73
C LEU A 9 10.43 -8.99 5.15
N VAL A 10 10.56 -8.34 6.31
CA VAL A 10 11.86 -7.99 6.91
C VAL A 10 12.70 -9.23 7.14
N TYR A 11 12.13 -10.26 7.74
CA TYR A 11 12.82 -11.53 7.99
C TYR A 11 13.19 -12.28 6.70
N ALA A 12 12.41 -12.10 5.63
CA ALA A 12 12.75 -12.59 4.30
C ALA A 12 13.82 -11.75 3.57
N GLY A 13 14.43 -10.77 4.26
CA GLY A 13 15.48 -9.92 3.72
C GLY A 13 14.99 -8.86 2.73
N GLN A 14 13.67 -8.63 2.67
CA GLN A 14 13.11 -7.58 1.82
C GLN A 14 13.21 -6.23 2.52
N ARG A 15 13.56 -5.19 1.76
CA ARG A 15 13.45 -3.81 2.23
C ARG A 15 11.98 -3.41 2.23
N VAL A 16 11.48 -3.04 3.40
CA VAL A 16 10.09 -2.57 3.52
C VAL A 16 10.06 -1.13 3.97
N VAL A 17 9.17 -0.35 3.38
CA VAL A 17 8.81 0.98 3.89
C VAL A 17 7.46 0.84 4.55
N VAL A 18 7.36 1.25 5.81
CA VAL A 18 6.13 1.14 6.59
C VAL A 18 5.62 2.52 6.93
N TRP A 19 4.32 2.71 6.76
CA TRP A 19 3.59 3.88 7.23
C TRP A 19 2.40 3.44 8.07
N ASN A 20 2.11 4.18 9.12
CA ASN A 20 0.87 4.09 9.85
C ASN A 20 0.44 5.48 10.31
N GLN A 21 -0.87 5.71 10.40
CA GLN A 21 -1.41 6.98 10.91
C GLN A 21 -0.95 7.29 12.34
N THR A 22 -0.73 6.25 13.15
CA THR A 22 -0.15 6.34 14.50
C THR A 22 1.30 5.83 14.47
N PRO A 23 2.32 6.69 14.46
CA PRO A 23 3.71 6.28 14.27
C PRO A 23 4.22 5.36 15.38
N GLU A 24 3.69 5.45 16.60
CA GLU A 24 4.06 4.59 17.72
C GLU A 24 3.78 3.09 17.47
N ARG A 25 2.85 2.78 16.55
CA ARG A 25 2.58 1.39 16.15
C ARG A 25 3.62 0.83 15.18
N CYS A 26 4.47 1.67 14.62
CA CYS A 26 5.59 1.29 13.76
C CYS A 26 6.89 1.09 14.53
N THR A 27 6.96 1.49 15.81
CA THR A 27 8.12 1.28 16.69
C THR A 27 8.66 -0.17 16.69
N PRO A 28 7.84 -1.23 16.79
CA PRO A 28 8.35 -2.61 16.75
C PRO A 28 8.83 -3.06 15.35
N LEU A 29 8.66 -2.23 14.32
CA LEU A 29 9.12 -2.49 12.96
C LEU A 29 10.38 -1.69 12.62
N ALA A 30 10.91 -0.89 13.53
CA ALA A 30 12.13 -0.11 13.31
C ALA A 30 13.36 -1.03 13.37
N GLU A 31 13.61 -1.73 12.27
CA GLU A 31 14.73 -2.65 12.06
C GLU A 31 15.62 -2.13 10.91
N PRO A 32 16.87 -2.58 10.76
CA PRO A 32 17.77 -2.11 9.70
C PRO A 32 17.21 -2.24 8.27
N SER A 33 16.27 -3.17 8.07
CA SER A 33 15.63 -3.46 6.78
C SER A 33 14.22 -2.86 6.64
N ALA A 34 13.76 -2.09 7.64
CA ALA A 34 12.44 -1.47 7.66
C ALA A 34 12.52 0.03 7.95
N ASP A 35 12.16 0.83 6.96
CA ASP A 35 12.14 2.29 7.06
C ASP A 35 10.73 2.76 7.41
N VAL A 36 10.60 3.53 8.49
CA VAL A 36 9.31 4.12 8.89
C VAL A 36 9.22 5.52 8.30
N THR A 37 8.28 5.73 7.39
CA THR A 37 8.05 7.04 6.78
C THR A 37 6.93 7.80 7.50
N PRO A 38 7.06 9.13 7.71
CA PRO A 38 6.02 9.93 8.35
C PRO A 38 4.83 10.23 7.43
N THR A 39 4.98 10.08 6.11
CA THR A 39 3.95 10.50 5.14
C THR A 39 3.64 9.42 4.10
N THR A 40 2.37 9.36 3.68
CA THR A 40 1.95 8.46 2.60
C THR A 40 2.57 8.86 1.26
N ASP A 41 2.85 10.14 1.04
CA ASP A 41 3.43 10.64 -0.21
C ASP A 41 4.84 10.10 -0.45
N ASP A 42 5.65 10.10 0.60
CA ASP A 42 6.99 9.50 0.59
C ASP A 42 6.92 7.97 0.41
N LEU A 43 5.92 7.31 1.00
CA LEU A 43 5.66 5.88 0.76
C LEU A 43 5.37 5.59 -0.72
N PHE A 44 4.46 6.34 -1.34
CA PHE A 44 4.11 6.15 -2.76
C PHE A 44 5.23 6.54 -3.72
N THR A 45 6.14 7.43 -3.32
CA THR A 45 7.31 7.81 -4.10
C THR A 45 8.39 6.73 -4.07
N ARG A 46 8.63 6.12 -2.90
CA ARG A 46 9.70 5.12 -2.71
C ARG A 46 9.32 3.70 -3.10
N CYS A 47 8.03 3.38 -3.15
CA CYS A 47 7.54 2.03 -3.39
C CYS A 47 6.84 1.88 -4.74
N GLU A 48 7.16 0.80 -5.45
CA GLU A 48 6.45 0.37 -6.65
C GLU A 48 5.25 -0.52 -6.30
N THR A 49 5.40 -1.36 -5.27
CA THR A 49 4.33 -2.20 -4.74
C THR A 49 3.92 -1.72 -3.35
N VAL A 50 2.63 -1.42 -3.17
CA VAL A 50 2.10 -0.93 -1.89
C VAL A 50 0.99 -1.86 -1.40
N LEU A 51 1.21 -2.40 -0.21
CA LEU A 51 0.27 -3.27 0.48
C LEU A 51 -0.56 -2.43 1.47
N LEU A 52 -1.82 -2.17 1.14
CA LEU A 52 -2.73 -1.41 1.99
C LEU A 52 -3.45 -2.36 2.96
N MET A 53 -3.19 -2.18 4.25
CA MET A 53 -3.80 -2.95 5.33
C MET A 53 -4.46 -2.02 6.34
N LEU A 54 -5.49 -1.33 5.87
CA LEU A 54 -6.24 -0.35 6.64
C LEU A 54 -7.57 -0.94 7.09
N GLU A 55 -8.04 -0.50 8.24
CA GLU A 55 -9.23 -1.06 8.91
C GLU A 55 -10.52 -0.84 8.12
N ASN A 56 -10.62 0.25 7.37
CA ASN A 56 -11.83 0.63 6.67
C ASN A 56 -11.55 1.35 5.35
N GLU A 57 -12.61 1.52 4.56
CA GLU A 57 -12.56 2.16 3.25
C GLU A 57 -12.23 3.65 3.36
N ARG A 58 -12.73 4.36 4.36
CA ARG A 58 -12.41 5.78 4.58
C ARG A 58 -10.91 6.02 4.77
N ALA A 59 -10.25 5.16 5.53
CA ALA A 59 -8.80 5.21 5.70
C ALA A 59 -8.09 4.94 4.37
N THR A 60 -8.58 3.97 3.59
CA THR A 60 -8.04 3.66 2.26
C THR A 60 -8.19 4.84 1.31
N ASP A 61 -9.37 5.47 1.30
CA ASP A 61 -9.67 6.62 0.46
C ASP A 61 -8.84 7.85 0.86
N ALA A 62 -8.61 8.07 2.15
CA ALA A 62 -7.72 9.12 2.62
C ALA A 62 -6.26 8.87 2.20
N VAL A 63 -5.78 7.62 2.27
CA VAL A 63 -4.41 7.24 1.86
C VAL A 63 -4.25 7.29 0.35
N LEU A 64 -5.26 6.91 -0.43
CA LEU A 64 -5.22 7.01 -1.89
C LEU A 64 -5.55 8.42 -2.39
N GLY A 65 -6.10 9.30 -1.55
CA GLY A 65 -6.57 10.62 -1.95
C GLY A 65 -7.79 10.56 -2.86
N ARG A 66 -8.72 9.62 -2.63
CA ARG A 66 -9.93 9.46 -3.46
C ARG A 66 -10.69 10.78 -3.56
N GLY A 67 -11.09 11.14 -4.79
CA GLY A 67 -11.74 12.43 -5.08
C GLY A 67 -10.77 13.59 -5.32
N THR A 68 -9.47 13.32 -5.37
CA THR A 68 -8.43 14.28 -5.76
C THR A 68 -7.58 13.72 -6.90
N ASP A 69 -6.83 14.59 -7.58
CA ASP A 69 -5.94 14.19 -8.69
C ASP A 69 -4.87 13.16 -8.25
N ARG A 70 -4.49 13.19 -6.97
CA ARG A 70 -3.54 12.22 -6.37
C ARG A 70 -4.02 10.77 -6.46
N PHE A 71 -5.33 10.54 -6.55
CA PHE A 71 -5.87 9.19 -6.71
C PHE A 71 -5.40 8.57 -8.03
N ALA A 72 -5.44 9.34 -9.12
CA ALA A 72 -4.98 8.86 -10.43
C ALA A 72 -3.46 8.66 -10.44
N GLU A 73 -2.69 9.47 -9.72
CA GLU A 73 -1.23 9.31 -9.61
C GLU A 73 -0.84 8.08 -8.78
N ARG A 74 -1.59 7.80 -7.70
CA ARG A 74 -1.30 6.69 -6.78
C ARG A 74 -1.80 5.34 -7.29
N VAL A 75 -2.89 5.33 -8.03
CA VAL A 75 -3.51 4.12 -8.62
C VAL A 75 -3.09 3.91 -10.08
N GLY A 76 -2.67 4.95 -10.77
CA GLY A 76 -2.18 4.90 -12.14
C GLY A 76 -0.68 4.59 -12.24
N GLY A 77 -0.26 4.10 -13.40
CA GLY A 77 1.13 3.70 -13.67
C GLY A 77 1.41 2.23 -13.35
N PRO A 78 2.68 1.79 -13.33
CA PRO A 78 3.08 0.39 -13.12
C PRO A 78 2.94 -0.08 -11.65
N LYS A 79 2.32 0.72 -10.78
CA LYS A 79 2.26 0.45 -9.34
C LYS A 79 1.21 -0.61 -9.03
N THR A 80 1.59 -1.60 -8.23
CA THR A 80 0.67 -2.66 -7.80
C THR A 80 0.13 -2.35 -6.40
N LEU A 81 -1.19 -2.11 -6.30
CA LEU A 81 -1.89 -1.88 -5.05
C LEU A 81 -2.66 -3.12 -4.62
N ARG A 82 -2.40 -3.62 -3.40
CA ARG A 82 -3.14 -4.77 -2.84
C ARG A 82 -3.79 -4.39 -1.51
N LYS A 83 -5.11 -4.48 -1.44
CA LYS A 83 -5.92 -4.35 -0.20
C LYS A 83 -6.24 -5.75 0.34
N ASN A 84 -6.02 -6.01 1.62
CA ASN A 84 -6.46 -7.25 2.27
C ASN A 84 -7.85 -7.06 2.92
N GLY A 85 -8.87 -7.79 2.44
CA GLY A 85 -10.17 -8.01 3.10
C GLY A 85 -11.26 -6.95 2.89
N GLY A 86 -12.47 -7.40 2.50
CA GLY A 86 -13.71 -6.62 2.42
C GLY A 86 -14.06 -6.12 1.01
N GLU A 87 -15.06 -6.75 0.43
CA GLU A 87 -15.68 -6.64 -0.91
C GLU A 87 -15.83 -5.22 -1.53
N SER A 88 -15.46 -5.16 -2.82
CA SER A 88 -15.85 -4.19 -3.87
C SER A 88 -15.42 -2.71 -3.72
N GLY A 89 -14.67 -2.19 -4.71
CA GLY A 89 -14.69 -0.73 -4.95
C GLY A 89 -13.42 -0.05 -5.47
N LEU A 90 -12.36 -0.76 -5.86
CA LEU A 90 -11.34 -0.16 -6.74
C LEU A 90 -11.75 -0.41 -8.19
N ARG A 91 -12.80 0.26 -8.66
CA ARG A 91 -13.03 0.40 -10.11
C ARG A 91 -11.88 1.23 -10.65
N SER A 92 -10.90 0.55 -11.24
CA SER A 92 -9.86 1.16 -12.05
C SER A 92 -10.49 2.06 -13.11
N PRO A 93 -9.88 3.20 -13.49
CA PRO A 93 -10.17 3.77 -14.81
C PRO A 93 -9.85 2.71 -15.88
N PRO A 94 -10.56 2.68 -17.02
CA PRO A 94 -10.34 1.67 -18.04
C PRO A 94 -9.00 1.91 -18.72
N THR A 95 -7.93 1.31 -18.20
CA THR A 95 -6.68 1.17 -18.95
C THR A 95 -6.81 -0.09 -19.79
N SER A 96 -7.19 0.11 -21.04
CA SER A 96 -7.05 -0.90 -22.09
C SER A 96 -5.59 -1.36 -22.15
N CYS A 97 -5.27 -2.53 -21.60
CA CYS A 97 -4.03 -3.24 -21.84
C CYS A 97 -4.25 -4.75 -21.72
N ASP A 98 -4.21 -5.38 -22.89
CA ASP A 98 -3.68 -6.71 -23.23
C ASP A 98 -3.03 -7.51 -22.09
N GLY A 99 -3.49 -8.75 -21.89
CA GLY A 99 -2.79 -9.75 -21.06
C GLY A 99 -3.61 -10.34 -19.92
N CYS A 100 -4.80 -10.90 -20.22
CA CYS A 100 -5.48 -11.79 -19.28
C CYS A 100 -4.65 -13.08 -19.11
N PHE A 101 -3.97 -13.24 -17.97
CA PHE A 101 -3.69 -14.55 -17.43
C PHE A 101 -4.67 -14.81 -16.29
N GLY A 102 -5.68 -15.63 -16.60
CA GLY A 102 -6.53 -16.24 -15.59
C GLY A 102 -5.77 -17.32 -14.85
N ALA A 103 -6.05 -17.43 -13.56
CA ALA A 103 -5.84 -18.65 -12.78
C ALA A 103 -6.92 -18.66 -11.68
N GLU A 104 -7.83 -19.60 -11.88
CA GLU A 104 -8.75 -20.31 -10.97
C GLU A 104 -8.76 -19.93 -9.49
#